data_AF-W4IFD4-F1
#
_entry.id   AF-W4IFD4-F1
#
_cell.length_a   1.000
_cell.length_b   1.000
_cell.length_c   1.000
_cell.angle_alpha   90.00
_cell.angle_beta   90.00
_cell.angle_gamma   90.00
#
_symmetry.space_group_name_H-M   'P 1'
#
loop_
_entity.id
_entity.type
_entity.pdbx_description
1 polymer ?
#
loop_
_entity_poly.entity_id
_entity_poly.type
_entity_poly.pdbx_seq_one_letter_code
_entity_poly.pdbx_strand_id
1 'polypeptide(L)'
;MTLKNGYRKIIKILFIFIHIFHITIESFVTNYLCTINEATHYNNVFYKNKNRTILKDKKYLLEKKKKNLFNVQPSTVITPDNETSNEIIKKVKLKKKDKKIFKKYKDFLDILPKKTNEYTLMEAIEKIKTLAIHKFVESIDIYLSFNPKKSKMTKNDNIKTFITFPHNLKKKREKKVYVVTNAKLQKIASQSGADVVGEDDLINKIKEREIRLQKRNNNFLICTNDCIHKLTRVGKEIGRKGLMPNEKCGTLVSEFLLPKHVKLFKSENTYIFKLNKLNTLNINIGDVYMSNDEIRENINHLFEHLENLEFFHFNFKHVKTIYLSSTMGFPFKIKKNSL
;
A
#
# COMPACT_ATOMS: atom_id res chain seq x y z
N MET A 1 20.07 -77.77 3.30
CA MET A 1 20.19 -76.75 2.22
C MET A 1 19.65 -75.41 2.70
N THR A 2 20.48 -74.48 3.22
CA THR A 2 19.95 -73.26 3.90
C THR A 2 20.74 -71.97 3.64
N LEU A 3 22.03 -71.89 3.99
CA LEU A 3 22.75 -70.61 4.05
C LEU A 3 23.05 -69.95 2.69
N LYS A 4 23.58 -70.70 1.70
CA LYS A 4 24.09 -70.13 0.43
C LYS A 4 23.02 -69.40 -0.41
N ASN A 5 21.74 -69.80 -0.29
CA ASN A 5 20.63 -69.17 -0.98
C ASN A 5 20.10 -67.91 -0.28
N GLY A 6 20.27 -67.78 1.05
CA GLY A 6 19.90 -66.58 1.80
C GLY A 6 20.74 -65.38 1.38
N TYR A 7 22.07 -65.51 1.45
CA TYR A 7 23.01 -64.48 0.98
C TYR A 7 22.76 -64.08 -0.48
N ARG A 8 22.46 -65.03 -1.37
CA ARG A 8 22.17 -64.74 -2.79
C ARG A 8 20.87 -63.93 -3.00
N LYS A 9 19.90 -64.00 -2.07
CA LYS A 9 18.74 -63.10 -2.05
C LYS A 9 19.10 -61.72 -1.49
N ILE A 10 19.85 -61.66 -0.39
CA ILE A 10 20.27 -60.39 0.26
C ILE A 10 21.10 -59.53 -0.72
N ILE A 11 22.07 -60.13 -1.42
CA ILE A 11 22.90 -59.43 -2.43
C ILE A 11 22.02 -58.88 -3.56
N LYS A 12 21.02 -59.62 -4.04
CA LYS A 12 20.07 -59.10 -5.05
C LYS A 12 19.25 -57.92 -4.54
N ILE A 13 18.79 -57.95 -3.29
CA ILE A 13 18.02 -56.85 -2.67
C ILE A 13 18.92 -55.61 -2.53
N LEU A 14 20.17 -55.78 -2.11
CA LEU A 14 21.14 -54.68 -2.03
C LEU A 14 21.39 -54.04 -3.41
N PHE A 15 21.55 -54.86 -4.46
CA PHE A 15 21.76 -54.37 -5.83
C PHE A 15 20.55 -53.59 -6.37
N ILE A 16 19.33 -54.03 -6.04
CA ILE A 16 18.09 -53.31 -6.35
C ILE A 16 18.05 -51.96 -5.62
N PHE A 17 18.42 -51.93 -4.33
CA PHE A 17 18.47 -50.70 -3.54
C PHE A 17 19.48 -49.68 -4.10
N ILE A 18 20.66 -50.14 -4.51
CA ILE A 18 21.69 -49.31 -5.17
C ILE A 18 21.16 -48.73 -6.50
N HIS A 19 20.48 -49.54 -7.32
CA HIS A 19 19.86 -49.04 -8.56
C HIS A 19 18.78 -47.99 -8.32
N ILE A 20 17.89 -48.20 -7.35
CA ILE A 20 16.85 -47.23 -6.97
C ILE A 20 17.51 -45.93 -6.49
N PHE A 21 18.56 -46.02 -5.67
CA PHE A 21 19.28 -44.85 -5.16
C PHE A 21 19.97 -44.06 -6.28
N HIS A 22 20.56 -44.75 -7.27
CA HIS A 22 21.13 -44.11 -8.47
C HIS A 22 20.07 -43.35 -9.27
N ILE A 23 18.92 -43.99 -9.55
CA ILE A 23 17.80 -43.40 -10.28
C ILE A 23 17.25 -42.17 -9.55
N THR A 24 17.15 -42.19 -8.21
CA THR A 24 16.72 -41.01 -7.44
C THR A 24 17.74 -39.87 -7.49
N ILE A 25 19.05 -40.17 -7.51
CA ILE A 25 20.10 -39.16 -7.67
C ILE A 25 20.05 -38.53 -9.06
N GLU A 26 19.92 -39.33 -10.12
CA GLU A 26 19.79 -38.83 -11.50
C GLU A 26 18.52 -37.98 -11.67
N SER A 27 17.40 -38.40 -11.06
CA SER A 27 16.15 -37.63 -11.03
C SER A 27 16.26 -36.30 -10.27
N PHE A 28 17.11 -36.24 -9.25
CA PHE A 28 17.37 -35.02 -8.49
C PHE A 28 18.30 -34.07 -9.26
N VAL A 29 19.40 -34.59 -9.82
CA VAL A 29 20.38 -33.82 -10.62
C VAL A 29 19.74 -33.23 -11.88
N THR A 30 18.88 -33.99 -12.58
CA THR A 30 18.17 -33.51 -13.77
C THR A 30 17.16 -32.40 -13.44
N ASN A 31 16.42 -32.48 -12.32
CA ASN A 31 15.57 -31.38 -11.85
C ASN A 31 16.38 -30.13 -11.47
N TYR A 32 17.55 -30.30 -10.84
CA TYR A 32 18.45 -29.19 -10.50
C TYR A 32 19.03 -28.51 -11.76
N LEU A 33 19.39 -29.28 -12.79
CA LEU A 33 19.82 -28.76 -14.09
C LEU A 33 18.66 -28.06 -14.84
N CYS A 34 17.45 -28.62 -14.77
CA CYS A 34 16.28 -28.02 -15.42
C CYS A 34 15.95 -26.65 -14.82
N THR A 35 15.90 -26.53 -13.50
CA THR A 35 15.64 -25.24 -12.82
C THR A 35 16.75 -24.20 -13.04
N ILE A 36 18.01 -24.62 -13.18
CA ILE A 36 19.11 -23.73 -13.60
C ILE A 36 18.94 -23.25 -15.05
N ASN A 37 18.51 -24.13 -15.96
CA ASN A 37 18.22 -23.78 -17.36
C ASN A 37 17.02 -22.83 -17.49
N GLU A 38 15.96 -23.03 -16.71
CA GLU A 38 14.83 -22.09 -16.64
C GLU A 38 15.26 -20.72 -16.10
N ALA A 39 16.05 -20.69 -15.02
CA ALA A 39 16.54 -19.45 -14.43
C ALA A 39 17.49 -18.68 -15.35
N THR A 40 18.36 -19.37 -16.09
CA THR A 40 19.24 -18.72 -17.09
C THR A 40 18.46 -18.27 -18.33
N HIS A 41 17.45 -19.03 -18.79
CA HIS A 41 16.54 -18.61 -19.84
C HIS A 41 15.75 -17.35 -19.44
N TYR A 42 15.18 -17.31 -18.23
CA TYR A 42 14.46 -16.14 -17.71
C TYR A 42 15.34 -14.89 -17.67
N ASN A 43 16.57 -15.01 -17.14
CA ASN A 43 17.53 -13.91 -17.12
C ASN A 43 17.87 -13.43 -18.55
N ASN A 44 18.16 -14.35 -19.47
CA ASN A 44 18.47 -14.01 -20.86
C ASN A 44 17.30 -13.29 -21.56
N VAL A 45 16.06 -13.75 -21.37
CA VAL A 45 14.86 -13.06 -21.86
C VAL A 45 14.71 -11.66 -21.24
N PHE A 46 14.98 -11.51 -19.94
CA PHE A 46 14.89 -10.23 -19.22
C PHE A 46 15.90 -9.21 -19.76
N TYR A 47 17.17 -9.60 -19.93
CA TYR A 47 18.20 -8.73 -20.52
C TYR A 47 17.92 -8.40 -22.00
N LYS A 48 17.45 -9.37 -22.80
CA LYS A 48 17.10 -9.19 -24.22
C LYS A 48 15.91 -8.22 -24.39
N ASN A 49 14.94 -8.24 -23.48
CA ASN A 49 13.83 -7.28 -23.46
C ASN A 49 14.26 -5.89 -22.95
N LYS A 50 15.11 -5.81 -21.92
CA LYS A 50 15.66 -4.54 -21.41
C LYS A 50 16.47 -3.78 -22.48
N ASN A 51 17.22 -4.48 -23.31
CA ASN A 51 17.94 -3.85 -24.43
C ASN A 51 16.98 -3.40 -25.56
N ARG A 52 15.87 -4.12 -25.79
CA ARG A 52 14.83 -3.72 -26.76
C ARG A 52 14.06 -2.46 -26.35
N THR A 53 13.78 -2.24 -25.06
CA THR A 53 13.15 -0.97 -24.61
C THR A 53 14.12 0.20 -24.73
N ILE A 54 15.36 0.07 -24.27
CA ILE A 54 16.40 1.11 -24.40
C ILE A 54 16.62 1.55 -25.87
N LEU A 55 16.55 0.60 -26.82
CA LEU A 55 16.63 0.90 -28.25
C LEU A 55 15.39 1.65 -28.79
N LYS A 56 14.18 1.28 -28.34
CA LYS A 56 12.94 2.03 -28.68
C LYS A 56 12.99 3.45 -28.13
N ASP A 57 13.40 3.64 -26.88
CA ASP A 57 13.47 4.96 -26.24
C ASP A 57 14.50 5.88 -26.92
N LYS A 58 15.68 5.36 -27.29
CA LYS A 58 16.66 6.09 -28.10
C LYS A 58 16.10 6.50 -29.47
N LYS A 59 15.35 5.61 -30.15
CA LYS A 59 14.78 5.92 -31.46
C LYS A 59 13.68 6.98 -31.38
N TYR A 60 12.79 6.87 -30.39
CA TYR A 60 11.75 7.86 -30.10
C TYR A 60 12.34 9.25 -29.74
N LEU A 61 13.42 9.29 -28.95
CA LEU A 61 14.14 10.55 -28.65
C LEU A 61 14.80 11.18 -29.89
N LEU A 62 15.29 10.36 -30.84
CA LEU A 62 15.83 10.83 -32.12
C LEU A 62 14.75 11.40 -33.04
N GLU A 63 13.60 10.72 -33.15
CA GLU A 63 12.45 11.21 -33.92
C GLU A 63 11.86 12.50 -33.33
N LYS A 64 11.80 12.60 -31.99
CA LYS A 64 11.37 13.81 -31.27
C LYS A 64 12.36 14.97 -31.43
N LYS A 65 13.68 14.70 -31.51
CA LYS A 65 14.68 15.71 -31.89
C LYS A 65 14.52 16.17 -33.34
N LYS A 66 14.27 15.26 -34.30
CA LYS A 66 14.06 15.64 -35.71
C LYS A 66 12.80 16.49 -35.91
N LYS A 67 11.67 16.12 -35.28
CA LYS A 67 10.41 16.90 -35.37
C LYS A 67 10.49 18.28 -34.71
N ASN A 68 11.36 18.48 -33.72
CA ASN A 68 11.54 19.77 -33.06
C ASN A 68 12.53 20.72 -33.78
N LEU A 69 13.15 20.31 -34.90
CA LEU A 69 14.15 21.11 -35.62
C LEU A 69 13.58 21.84 -36.86
N PHE A 70 12.29 21.66 -37.16
CA PHE A 70 11.60 22.30 -38.29
C PHE A 70 10.33 23.05 -37.83
N ASN A 71 10.08 24.19 -38.47
CA ASN A 71 8.83 25.01 -38.49
C ASN A 71 8.56 25.99 -37.32
N VAL A 72 9.19 27.18 -37.38
CA VAL A 72 8.85 28.43 -36.66
C VAL A 72 9.48 29.62 -37.44
N GLN A 73 8.82 30.67 -37.98
CA GLN A 73 7.41 31.01 -38.31
C GLN A 73 7.36 31.30 -39.86
N PRO A 74 6.78 32.36 -40.50
CA PRO A 74 5.77 33.40 -40.16
C PRO A 74 4.52 33.39 -41.09
N SER A 75 3.84 34.54 -41.28
CA SER A 75 2.38 34.67 -41.52
C SER A 75 1.93 35.51 -42.73
N THR A 76 0.72 35.20 -43.25
CA THR A 76 -0.23 36.13 -43.93
C THR A 76 -1.66 35.75 -43.46
N VAL A 77 -2.45 36.60 -42.78
CA VAL A 77 -3.17 37.82 -43.22
C VAL A 77 -4.35 37.52 -44.16
N ILE A 78 -5.57 37.40 -43.59
CA ILE A 78 -6.88 37.84 -44.14
C ILE A 78 -7.74 38.29 -42.94
N THR A 79 -8.61 39.29 -43.14
CA THR A 79 -9.59 39.86 -42.19
C THR A 79 -10.78 40.43 -42.98
N PRO A 80 -11.93 40.70 -42.35
CA PRO A 80 -12.76 39.91 -41.42
C PRO A 80 -14.07 39.47 -42.13
N ASP A 81 -15.10 39.02 -41.41
CA ASP A 81 -16.42 39.71 -41.37
C ASP A 81 -17.54 38.91 -40.64
N ASN A 82 -18.55 39.67 -40.21
CA ASN A 82 -19.91 39.28 -39.81
C ASN A 82 -20.15 38.28 -38.66
N GLU A 83 -20.33 38.87 -37.48
CA GLU A 83 -21.54 38.75 -36.63
C GLU A 83 -22.23 37.37 -36.50
N THR A 84 -21.93 36.64 -35.40
CA THR A 84 -22.89 36.32 -34.32
C THR A 84 -22.30 35.28 -33.35
N SER A 85 -21.86 35.71 -32.14
CA SER A 85 -21.67 34.86 -30.93
C SER A 85 -20.98 35.61 -29.77
N ASN A 86 -21.28 36.89 -29.56
CA ASN A 86 -20.67 37.69 -28.48
C ASN A 86 -21.25 37.41 -27.07
N GLU A 87 -21.57 36.15 -26.77
CA GLU A 87 -22.05 35.72 -25.46
C GLU A 87 -20.97 35.04 -24.61
N ILE A 88 -20.28 35.88 -23.84
CA ILE A 88 -19.78 35.55 -22.48
C ILE A 88 -18.80 34.36 -22.37
N ILE A 89 -17.76 34.30 -23.21
CA ILE A 89 -16.46 33.72 -22.75
C ILE A 89 -15.81 34.71 -21.77
N LYS A 90 -16.37 34.79 -20.56
CA LYS A 90 -15.76 35.51 -19.42
C LYS A 90 -14.43 34.84 -19.09
N LYS A 91 -13.32 35.39 -19.62
CA LYS A 91 -11.94 35.01 -19.28
C LYS A 91 -11.70 35.20 -17.77
N VAL A 92 -12.02 34.17 -16.98
CA VAL A 92 -11.87 34.17 -15.52
C VAL A 92 -10.40 34.45 -15.18
N LYS A 93 -10.12 35.63 -14.61
CA LYS A 93 -8.78 36.03 -14.18
C LYS A 93 -8.34 35.17 -12.97
N LEU A 94 -7.86 33.96 -13.25
CA LEU A 94 -7.29 33.02 -12.27
C LEU A 94 -6.28 33.74 -11.36
N LYS A 95 -6.39 33.52 -10.05
CA LYS A 95 -5.60 34.23 -9.03
C LYS A 95 -4.13 33.81 -9.17
N LYS A 96 -3.20 34.67 -8.73
CA LYS A 96 -1.75 34.45 -8.88
C LYS A 96 -1.26 33.11 -8.30
N LYS A 97 -1.97 32.53 -7.31
CA LYS A 97 -1.68 31.20 -6.75
C LYS A 97 -2.04 30.05 -7.70
N ASP A 98 -3.24 30.07 -8.27
CA ASP A 98 -3.77 29.02 -9.16
C ASP A 98 -2.83 28.81 -10.36
N LYS A 99 -2.38 29.92 -10.98
CA LYS A 99 -1.43 29.92 -12.10
C LYS A 99 -0.10 29.20 -11.81
N LYS A 100 0.28 29.03 -10.55
CA LYS A 100 1.52 28.32 -10.15
C LYS A 100 1.34 26.80 -10.09
N ILE A 101 0.15 26.31 -9.73
CA ILE A 101 -0.20 24.87 -9.73
C ILE A 101 -0.40 24.41 -11.18
N PHE A 102 -1.21 25.14 -11.95
CA PHE A 102 -1.49 24.82 -13.35
C PHE A 102 -0.24 24.85 -14.26
N LYS A 103 0.90 25.44 -13.85
CA LYS A 103 2.13 25.46 -14.67
C LYS A 103 2.70 24.06 -14.96
N LYS A 104 2.48 23.07 -14.08
CA LYS A 104 2.87 21.66 -14.33
C LYS A 104 1.80 20.86 -15.10
N TYR A 105 0.53 21.20 -14.90
CA TYR A 105 -0.62 20.47 -15.44
C TYR A 105 -1.17 21.06 -16.74
N LYS A 106 -0.42 21.96 -17.40
CA LYS A 106 -0.81 22.61 -18.67
C LYS A 106 -1.19 21.59 -19.75
N ASP A 107 -0.39 20.53 -19.84
CA ASP A 107 -0.47 19.54 -20.92
C ASP A 107 -1.56 18.48 -20.64
N PHE A 108 -2.25 18.59 -19.49
CA PHE A 108 -3.24 17.65 -18.98
C PHE A 108 -4.55 18.33 -18.55
N LEU A 109 -4.77 19.59 -18.94
CA LEU A 109 -5.90 20.42 -18.47
C LEU A 109 -7.27 19.75 -18.67
N ASP A 110 -7.45 19.00 -19.75
CA ASP A 110 -8.71 18.35 -20.12
C ASP A 110 -9.04 17.12 -19.25
N ILE A 111 -8.02 16.50 -18.67
CA ILE A 111 -8.12 15.30 -17.81
C ILE A 111 -8.45 15.68 -16.35
N LEU A 112 -8.26 16.95 -15.97
CA LEU A 112 -8.46 17.42 -14.59
C LEU A 112 -9.92 17.29 -14.12
N PRO A 113 -10.15 16.94 -12.84
CA PRO A 113 -11.49 16.71 -12.32
C PRO A 113 -12.32 18.00 -12.28
N LYS A 114 -13.42 18.01 -13.03
CA LYS A 114 -14.42 19.08 -12.98
C LYS A 114 -15.31 18.86 -11.74
N LYS A 115 -15.54 19.90 -10.93
CA LYS A 115 -16.19 19.80 -9.60
C LYS A 115 -17.55 19.09 -9.57
N THR A 116 -18.28 19.16 -10.67
CA THR A 116 -19.62 18.57 -10.88
C THR A 116 -19.56 17.09 -11.26
N ASN A 117 -18.44 16.62 -11.81
CA ASN A 117 -18.36 15.34 -12.49
C ASN A 117 -18.07 14.22 -11.48
N GLU A 118 -18.80 13.13 -11.61
CA GLU A 118 -18.53 11.88 -10.91
C GLU A 118 -17.98 10.86 -11.91
N TYR A 119 -16.97 10.11 -11.50
CA TYR A 119 -16.25 9.14 -12.32
C TYR A 119 -16.51 7.72 -11.81
N THR A 120 -16.42 6.71 -12.68
CA THR A 120 -16.33 5.32 -12.21
C THR A 120 -15.00 5.08 -11.49
N LEU A 121 -14.90 4.04 -10.67
CA LEU A 121 -13.67 3.75 -9.93
C LEU A 121 -12.45 3.55 -10.87
N MET A 122 -12.63 2.78 -11.94
CA MET A 122 -11.56 2.45 -12.89
C MET A 122 -11.03 3.71 -13.60
N GLU A 123 -11.94 4.53 -14.14
CA GLU A 123 -11.60 5.83 -14.73
C GLU A 123 -10.82 6.73 -13.76
N ALA A 124 -11.23 6.77 -12.49
CA ALA A 124 -10.59 7.60 -11.48
C ALA A 124 -9.15 7.12 -11.22
N ILE A 125 -8.91 5.81 -11.11
CA ILE A 125 -7.57 5.23 -10.95
C ILE A 125 -6.67 5.58 -12.15
N GLU A 126 -7.17 5.45 -13.37
CA GLU A 126 -6.42 5.75 -14.61
C GLU A 126 -6.08 7.24 -14.75
N LYS A 127 -7.05 8.12 -14.46
CA LYS A 127 -6.87 9.59 -14.50
C LYS A 127 -5.93 10.06 -13.40
N ILE A 128 -5.92 9.41 -12.23
CA ILE A 128 -4.93 9.67 -11.16
C ILE A 128 -3.53 9.22 -11.58
N LYS A 129 -3.37 8.04 -12.17
CA LYS A 129 -2.05 7.53 -12.59
C LYS A 129 -1.44 8.35 -13.74
N THR A 130 -2.24 8.84 -14.67
CA THR A 130 -1.78 9.75 -15.73
C THR A 130 -1.41 11.15 -15.22
N LEU A 131 -2.03 11.63 -14.13
CA LEU A 131 -1.70 12.91 -13.48
C LEU A 131 -0.56 12.82 -12.43
N ALA A 132 -0.02 11.64 -12.16
CA ALA A 132 1.07 11.40 -11.22
C ALA A 132 2.45 11.77 -11.82
N ILE A 133 2.63 13.04 -12.17
CA ILE A 133 3.77 13.59 -12.93
C ILE A 133 5.01 13.85 -12.04
N HIS A 134 4.94 13.60 -10.72
CA HIS A 134 6.05 13.89 -9.81
C HIS A 134 7.20 12.88 -9.89
N LYS A 135 8.43 13.36 -9.61
CA LYS A 135 9.66 12.54 -9.61
C LYS A 135 9.72 11.43 -8.56
N PHE A 136 8.72 11.31 -7.70
CA PHE A 136 8.68 10.34 -6.61
C PHE A 136 7.38 9.54 -6.68
N VAL A 137 7.40 8.31 -6.15
CA VAL A 137 6.22 7.45 -6.10
C VAL A 137 5.15 8.07 -5.20
N GLU A 138 4.08 8.60 -5.80
CA GLU A 138 2.91 9.09 -5.07
C GLU A 138 2.08 7.90 -4.52
N SER A 139 1.55 8.07 -3.32
CA SER A 139 0.49 7.23 -2.74
C SER A 139 -0.86 7.57 -3.38
N ILE A 140 -1.80 6.63 -3.35
CA ILE A 140 -3.19 6.80 -3.77
C ILE A 140 -4.06 6.67 -2.52
N ASP A 141 -4.59 7.80 -2.07
CA ASP A 141 -5.32 7.97 -0.82
C ASP A 141 -6.82 8.15 -1.08
N ILE A 142 -7.67 7.46 -0.31
CA ILE A 142 -9.13 7.61 -0.34
C ILE A 142 -9.63 8.43 0.84
N TYR A 143 -10.65 9.24 0.56
CA TYR A 143 -11.32 10.13 1.50
C TYR A 143 -12.80 9.80 1.49
N LEU A 144 -13.25 9.09 2.52
CA LEU A 144 -14.67 8.80 2.77
C LEU A 144 -15.21 9.83 3.75
N SER A 145 -16.24 10.58 3.36
CA SER A 145 -17.02 11.40 4.30
C SER A 145 -18.30 10.66 4.63
N PHE A 146 -18.62 10.51 5.91
CA PHE A 146 -19.84 9.85 6.39
C PHE A 146 -20.86 10.88 6.90
N ASN A 147 -22.14 10.63 6.66
CA ASN A 147 -23.21 11.49 7.16
C ASN A 147 -23.36 11.34 8.69
N PRO A 148 -23.25 12.43 9.48
CA PRO A 148 -23.43 12.36 10.93
C PRO A 148 -24.91 12.16 11.29
N LYS A 149 -25.35 10.90 11.47
CA LYS A 149 -26.57 10.59 12.21
C LYS A 149 -26.39 10.99 13.68
N LYS A 150 -26.73 12.25 13.99
CA LYS A 150 -26.52 12.92 15.30
C LYS A 150 -27.02 12.13 16.52
N SER A 151 -27.96 11.20 16.34
CA SER A 151 -28.67 10.51 17.42
C SER A 151 -27.86 9.47 18.22
N LYS A 152 -26.73 8.94 17.70
CA LYS A 152 -26.05 7.79 18.35
C LYS A 152 -24.52 7.83 18.40
N MET A 153 -23.84 8.74 17.67
CA MET A 153 -22.42 9.00 17.94
C MET A 153 -22.25 9.78 19.24
N THR A 154 -22.06 9.06 20.35
CA THR A 154 -21.69 9.71 21.62
C THR A 154 -20.33 10.39 21.49
N LYS A 155 -20.11 11.42 22.30
CA LYS A 155 -18.92 12.30 22.23
C LYS A 155 -17.58 11.57 22.45
N ASN A 156 -17.64 10.32 22.93
CA ASN A 156 -16.51 9.52 23.37
C ASN A 156 -16.01 8.53 22.30
N ASP A 157 -16.85 8.14 21.33
CA ASP A 157 -16.56 7.09 20.32
C ASP A 157 -15.55 7.53 19.25
N ASN A 158 -14.29 7.60 19.69
CA ASN A 158 -13.13 7.80 18.84
C ASN A 158 -12.79 6.50 18.10
N ILE A 159 -13.59 6.15 17.08
CA ILE A 159 -13.36 4.98 16.24
C ILE A 159 -11.92 5.02 15.68
N LYS A 160 -11.10 4.10 16.17
CA LYS A 160 -9.70 3.87 15.79
C LYS A 160 -9.54 2.35 15.69
N THR A 161 -9.44 1.86 14.47
CA THR A 161 -9.41 0.44 14.10
C THR A 161 -8.23 0.14 13.17
N PHE A 162 -7.98 -1.13 12.89
CA PHE A 162 -6.95 -1.55 11.94
C PHE A 162 -7.58 -2.35 10.79
N ILE A 163 -6.98 -2.24 9.61
CA ILE A 163 -7.29 -3.06 8.43
C ILE A 163 -5.98 -3.60 7.84
N THR A 164 -5.99 -4.87 7.43
CA THR A 164 -4.98 -5.43 6.50
C THR A 164 -5.52 -5.30 5.08
N PHE A 165 -4.69 -4.86 4.13
CA PHE A 165 -5.00 -4.95 2.70
C PHE A 165 -4.43 -6.24 2.08
N PRO A 166 -5.14 -6.90 1.14
CA PRO A 166 -4.62 -8.08 0.45
C PRO A 166 -3.43 -7.73 -0.47
N HIS A 167 -3.51 -6.64 -1.23
CA HIS A 167 -2.41 -6.21 -2.11
C HIS A 167 -1.46 -5.25 -1.40
N ASN A 168 -0.18 -5.63 -1.41
CA ASN A 168 0.87 -4.91 -0.69
C ASN A 168 1.39 -3.69 -1.47
N LEU A 169 1.73 -2.63 -0.74
CA LEU A 169 2.47 -1.49 -1.30
C LEU A 169 3.81 -1.95 -1.89
N LYS A 170 4.04 -1.63 -3.18
CA LYS A 170 5.28 -1.98 -3.87
C LYS A 170 6.47 -1.19 -3.33
N LYS A 171 6.26 -0.01 -2.73
CA LYS A 171 7.27 0.69 -1.95
C LYS A 171 7.35 0.11 -0.53
N LYS A 172 8.35 -0.74 -0.27
CA LYS A 172 8.69 -1.21 1.09
C LYS A 172 8.85 0.00 2.03
N ARG A 173 8.01 0.06 3.08
CA ARG A 173 8.11 1.04 4.18
C ARG A 173 8.64 0.30 5.40
N GLU A 174 9.73 0.79 6.00
CA GLU A 174 10.32 0.18 7.21
C GLU A 174 9.44 0.44 8.43
N LYS A 175 8.45 -0.45 8.63
CA LYS A 175 7.69 -0.55 9.88
C LYS A 175 8.58 -1.13 10.98
N LYS A 176 8.75 -0.40 12.10
CA LYS A 176 9.28 -0.97 13.35
C LYS A 176 8.14 -1.29 14.31
N VAL A 177 8.12 -2.53 14.80
CA VAL A 177 7.17 -3.06 15.79
C VAL A 177 7.89 -3.15 17.12
N TYR A 178 7.46 -2.32 18.07
CA TYR A 178 7.90 -2.30 19.45
C TYR A 178 6.92 -3.14 20.28
N VAL A 179 7.41 -3.99 21.18
CA VAL A 179 6.57 -4.87 22.01
C VAL A 179 6.91 -4.69 23.49
N VAL A 180 5.91 -4.35 24.29
CA VAL A 180 6.01 -4.22 25.75
C VAL A 180 5.30 -5.40 26.41
N THR A 181 6.06 -6.36 26.94
CA THR A 181 5.52 -7.61 27.50
C THR A 181 6.36 -8.19 28.64
N ASN A 182 5.68 -8.96 29.50
CA ASN A 182 6.23 -9.81 30.56
C ASN A 182 7.45 -10.60 30.06
N ALA A 183 8.55 -10.63 30.83
CA ALA A 183 9.79 -11.35 30.52
C ALA A 183 9.60 -12.75 29.88
N LYS A 184 8.62 -13.53 30.34
CA LYS A 184 8.25 -14.87 29.80
C LYS A 184 7.94 -14.85 28.29
N LEU A 185 7.23 -13.82 27.81
CA LEU A 185 6.76 -13.71 26.43
C LEU A 185 7.75 -13.04 25.48
N GLN A 186 8.81 -12.39 26.00
CA GLN A 186 9.70 -11.59 25.18
C GLN A 186 10.44 -12.42 24.11
N LYS A 187 10.76 -13.68 24.43
CA LYS A 187 11.34 -14.65 23.47
C LYS A 187 10.37 -14.92 22.31
N ILE A 188 9.08 -15.13 22.60
CA ILE A 188 8.03 -15.40 21.61
C ILE A 188 7.79 -14.17 20.72
N ALA A 189 7.79 -12.97 21.29
CA ALA A 189 7.67 -11.72 20.53
C ALA A 189 8.85 -11.51 19.57
N SER A 190 10.09 -11.73 20.04
CA SER A 190 11.30 -11.64 19.20
C SER A 190 11.27 -12.66 18.06
N GLN A 191 10.95 -13.93 18.36
CA GLN A 191 10.76 -15.00 17.36
C GLN A 191 9.65 -14.70 16.35
N SER A 192 8.68 -13.85 16.71
CA SER A 192 7.57 -13.43 15.83
C SER A 192 7.93 -12.26 14.92
N GLY A 193 9.14 -11.69 15.01
CA GLY A 193 9.62 -10.61 14.14
C GLY A 193 9.47 -9.19 14.70
N ALA A 194 9.31 -9.04 16.02
CA ALA A 194 9.39 -7.73 16.68
C ALA A 194 10.81 -7.15 16.61
N ASP A 195 10.96 -5.86 16.34
CA ASP A 195 12.27 -5.19 16.20
C ASP A 195 12.90 -4.86 17.56
N VAL A 196 12.06 -4.53 18.54
CA VAL A 196 12.47 -4.16 19.90
C VAL A 196 11.43 -4.70 20.87
N VAL A 197 11.88 -5.49 21.84
CA VAL A 197 11.05 -6.12 22.87
C VAL A 197 11.62 -5.76 24.24
N GLY A 198 10.76 -5.58 25.23
CA GLY A 198 11.18 -5.39 26.62
C GLY A 198 10.00 -5.11 27.56
N GLU A 199 10.31 -4.75 28.81
CA GLU A 199 9.31 -4.45 29.83
C GLU A 199 9.54 -3.03 30.39
N ASP A 200 9.93 -2.90 31.66
CA ASP A 200 10.30 -1.60 32.25
C ASP A 200 11.51 -0.95 31.55
N ASP A 201 12.48 -1.73 31.06
CA ASP A 201 13.65 -1.22 30.33
C ASP A 201 13.26 -0.44 29.07
N LEU A 202 12.35 -0.98 28.26
CA LEU A 202 11.87 -0.33 27.05
C LEU A 202 11.10 0.94 27.39
N ILE A 203 10.35 0.94 28.49
CA ILE A 203 9.64 2.11 29.02
C ILE A 203 10.64 3.20 29.46
N ASN A 204 11.72 2.85 30.15
CA ASN A 204 12.75 3.81 30.58
C ASN A 204 13.48 4.42 29.38
N LYS A 205 13.91 3.60 28.40
CA LYS A 205 14.56 4.09 27.16
C LYS A 205 13.65 4.97 26.29
N ILE A 206 12.32 4.81 26.38
CA ILE A 206 11.34 5.74 25.78
C ILE A 206 11.24 7.04 26.59
N LYS A 207 11.22 6.97 27.93
CA LYS A 207 11.15 8.11 28.87
C LYS A 207 12.39 9.01 28.77
N GLU A 208 13.58 8.43 28.70
CA GLU A 208 14.88 9.11 28.53
C GLU A 208 15.13 9.55 27.08
N ARG A 209 14.25 9.17 26.15
CA ARG A 209 14.26 9.55 24.73
C ARG A 209 15.45 9.02 23.91
N GLU A 210 16.14 8.00 24.39
CA GLU A 210 17.02 7.16 23.57
C GLU A 210 16.21 6.59 22.38
N ILE A 211 15.11 5.89 22.71
CA ILE A 211 14.19 5.33 21.73
C ILE A 211 13.19 6.42 21.33
N ARG A 212 13.62 7.24 20.37
CA ARG A 212 12.76 8.23 19.71
C ARG A 212 11.72 7.54 18.82
N LEU A 213 10.66 7.02 19.44
CA LEU A 213 9.44 6.54 18.77
C LEU A 213 8.95 7.60 17.76
N GLN A 214 9.17 7.37 16.46
CA GLN A 214 8.72 8.28 15.41
C GLN A 214 7.39 7.84 14.83
N LYS A 215 6.43 8.77 14.65
CA LYS A 215 5.19 8.49 13.92
C LYS A 215 5.40 8.36 12.40
N ARG A 216 6.47 8.96 11.86
CA ARG A 216 6.69 9.16 10.41
C ARG A 216 6.84 7.87 9.56
N ASN A 217 7.10 6.71 10.19
CA ASN A 217 7.39 5.46 9.49
C ASN A 217 6.30 4.36 9.66
N ASN A 218 5.10 4.70 10.15
CA ASN A 218 4.07 3.71 10.53
C ASN A 218 4.60 2.65 11.52
N ASN A 219 5.36 3.09 12.52
CA ASN A 219 5.78 2.24 13.63
C ASN A 219 4.57 1.86 14.48
N PHE A 220 4.60 0.66 15.07
CA PHE A 220 3.55 0.14 15.95
C PHE A 220 4.12 -0.17 17.32
N LEU A 221 3.30 0.03 18.36
CA LEU A 221 3.60 -0.37 19.73
C LEU A 221 2.51 -1.34 20.16
N ILE A 222 2.89 -2.59 20.44
CA ILE A 222 2.02 -3.66 20.90
C ILE A 222 2.30 -3.89 22.39
N CYS A 223 1.27 -4.14 23.17
CA CYS A 223 1.37 -4.37 24.61
C CYS A 223 0.46 -5.54 25.00
N THR A 224 0.87 -6.39 25.95
CA THR A 224 -0.08 -7.29 26.61
C THR A 224 -0.93 -6.54 27.63
N ASN A 225 -2.13 -7.06 27.89
CA ASN A 225 -3.08 -6.51 28.87
C ASN A 225 -2.42 -6.31 30.25
N ASP A 226 -1.58 -7.25 30.66
CA ASP A 226 -0.91 -7.30 31.96
C ASP A 226 0.08 -6.12 32.14
N CYS A 227 0.78 -5.74 31.07
CA CYS A 227 1.82 -4.70 31.11
C CYS A 227 1.29 -3.28 30.92
N ILE A 228 0.02 -3.07 30.54
CA ILE A 228 -0.47 -1.73 30.16
C ILE A 228 -0.37 -0.70 31.29
N HIS A 229 -0.49 -1.15 32.55
CA HIS A 229 -0.36 -0.29 33.73
C HIS A 229 1.03 0.39 33.79
N LYS A 230 2.11 -0.30 33.35
CA LYS A 230 3.47 0.26 33.31
C LYS A 230 3.61 1.35 32.25
N LEU A 231 2.89 1.21 31.14
CA LEU A 231 2.92 2.14 30.00
C LEU A 231 2.40 3.55 30.34
N THR A 232 1.63 3.69 31.42
CA THR A 232 1.13 4.99 31.93
C THR A 232 2.26 6.00 32.16
N ARG A 233 3.42 5.54 32.67
CA ARG A 233 4.63 6.34 32.95
C ARG A 233 5.13 7.12 31.73
N VAL A 234 4.93 6.57 30.52
CA VAL A 234 5.33 7.15 29.22
C VAL A 234 4.13 7.61 28.37
N GLY A 235 2.92 7.57 28.90
CA GLY A 235 1.68 7.91 28.19
C GLY A 235 1.67 9.31 27.57
N LYS A 236 2.32 10.31 28.21
CA LYS A 236 2.47 11.68 27.67
C LYS A 236 3.28 11.72 26.36
N GLU A 237 4.32 10.90 26.23
CA GLU A 237 5.14 10.79 25.02
C GLU A 237 4.40 9.99 23.93
N ILE A 238 3.91 8.80 24.30
CA ILE A 238 3.28 7.83 23.40
C ILE A 238 1.95 8.37 22.84
N GLY A 239 1.15 9.02 23.68
CA GLY A 239 -0.13 9.65 23.31
C GLY A 239 0.05 10.79 22.29
N ARG A 240 1.03 11.67 22.50
CA ARG A 240 1.40 12.73 21.52
C ARG A 240 1.80 12.15 20.16
N LYS A 241 2.45 10.98 20.15
CA LYS A 241 2.85 10.25 18.94
C LYS A 241 1.70 9.45 18.31
N GLY A 242 0.59 9.26 19.01
CA GLY A 242 -0.59 8.47 18.59
C GLY A 242 -0.42 6.95 18.71
N LEU A 243 0.70 6.50 19.29
CA LEU A 243 1.14 5.11 19.37
C LEU A 243 0.56 4.34 20.57
N MET A 244 -0.40 4.93 21.30
CA MET A 244 -0.97 4.29 22.49
C MET A 244 -1.76 3.02 22.10
N PRO A 245 -1.49 1.88 22.76
CA PRO A 245 -2.24 0.63 22.58
C PRO A 245 -3.74 0.78 22.83
N ASN A 246 -4.54 -0.04 22.15
CA ASN A 246 -6.00 -0.12 22.29
C ASN A 246 -6.47 -1.46 21.68
N GLU A 247 -7.41 -2.15 22.35
CA GLU A 247 -8.01 -3.40 21.88
C GLU A 247 -8.64 -3.25 20.50
N LYS A 248 -9.42 -2.18 20.27
CA LYS A 248 -10.06 -1.88 18.99
C LYS A 248 -9.06 -1.66 17.85
N CYS A 249 -7.79 -1.39 18.18
CA CYS A 249 -6.69 -1.26 17.22
C CYS A 249 -5.88 -2.54 17.01
N GLY A 250 -6.18 -3.63 17.72
CA GLY A 250 -5.37 -4.84 17.73
C GLY A 250 -3.98 -4.66 18.34
N THR A 251 -3.69 -3.55 19.03
CA THR A 251 -2.37 -3.25 19.61
C THR A 251 -2.30 -3.46 21.12
N LEU A 252 -3.44 -3.59 21.78
CA LEU A 252 -3.55 -4.20 23.11
C LEU A 252 -4.10 -5.62 22.91
N VAL A 253 -3.40 -6.63 23.44
CA VAL A 253 -3.53 -8.03 23.01
C VAL A 253 -3.39 -8.98 24.21
N SER A 254 -4.10 -10.11 24.22
CA SER A 254 -3.87 -11.18 25.22
C SER A 254 -2.55 -11.92 24.97
N GLU A 255 -1.99 -12.55 26.01
CA GLU A 255 -0.70 -13.26 25.91
C GLU A 255 -0.66 -14.29 24.75
N PHE A 256 -1.78 -15.00 24.51
CA PHE A 256 -1.92 -15.99 23.43
C PHE A 256 -1.94 -15.38 22.01
N LEU A 257 -2.56 -14.22 21.82
CA LEU A 257 -2.71 -13.60 20.49
C LEU A 257 -1.49 -12.76 20.07
N LEU A 258 -0.61 -12.43 21.01
CA LEU A 258 0.62 -11.67 20.79
C LEU A 258 1.42 -12.09 19.52
N PRO A 259 1.84 -13.35 19.33
CA PRO A 259 2.64 -13.74 18.15
C PRO A 259 1.90 -13.54 16.82
N LYS A 260 0.58 -13.72 16.78
CA LYS A 260 -0.23 -13.45 15.57
C LYS A 260 -0.25 -11.96 15.26
N HIS A 261 -0.46 -11.11 16.27
CA HIS A 261 -0.52 -9.66 16.10
C HIS A 261 0.84 -9.06 15.75
N VAL A 262 1.95 -9.53 16.34
CA VAL A 262 3.31 -9.09 15.97
C VAL A 262 3.58 -9.35 14.48
N LYS A 263 3.25 -10.55 13.98
CA LYS A 263 3.39 -10.90 12.55
C LYS A 263 2.52 -10.00 11.68
N LEU A 264 1.22 -9.89 11.98
CA LEU A 264 0.26 -9.05 11.26
C LEU A 264 0.69 -7.56 11.17
N PHE A 265 1.25 -6.98 12.23
CA PHE A 265 1.79 -5.61 12.16
C PHE A 265 3.13 -5.49 11.44
N LYS A 266 3.89 -6.60 11.27
CA LYS A 266 5.23 -6.61 10.66
C LYS A 266 5.22 -6.97 9.17
N SER A 267 4.58 -8.07 8.78
CA SER A 267 4.62 -8.63 7.42
C SER A 267 3.50 -8.13 6.50
N GLU A 268 2.32 -7.84 7.04
CA GLU A 268 1.15 -7.46 6.24
C GLU A 268 1.08 -5.94 6.03
N ASN A 269 0.35 -5.49 5.00
CA ASN A 269 0.00 -4.08 4.84
C ASN A 269 -1.17 -3.67 5.76
N THR A 270 -0.96 -3.86 7.06
CA THR A 270 -1.75 -3.30 8.14
C THR A 270 -1.66 -1.78 8.21
N TYR A 271 -2.81 -1.12 8.33
CA TYR A 271 -2.97 0.30 8.61
C TYR A 271 -3.94 0.52 9.77
N ILE A 272 -3.53 1.30 10.77
CA ILE A 272 -4.42 1.81 11.80
C ILE A 272 -5.04 3.11 11.29
N PHE A 273 -6.36 3.14 11.15
CA PHE A 273 -7.10 4.31 10.75
C PHE A 273 -7.88 4.92 11.92
N LYS A 274 -8.32 6.17 11.77
CA LYS A 274 -9.16 6.86 12.74
C LYS A 274 -10.18 7.75 12.04
N LEU A 275 -11.40 7.78 12.54
CA LEU A 275 -12.39 8.80 12.17
C LEU A 275 -11.97 10.20 12.68
N ASN A 276 -11.97 11.18 11.79
CA ASN A 276 -11.74 12.59 12.15
C ASN A 276 -12.99 13.23 12.80
N LYS A 277 -12.81 14.36 13.49
CA LYS A 277 -13.90 15.17 14.08
C LYS A 277 -14.99 15.62 13.08
N LEU A 278 -14.72 15.54 11.78
CA LEU A 278 -15.64 15.90 10.69
C LEU A 278 -16.31 14.67 10.05
N ASN A 279 -16.26 13.52 10.72
CA ASN A 279 -16.71 12.21 10.20
C ASN A 279 -16.09 11.87 8.84
N THR A 280 -14.81 12.20 8.66
CA THR A 280 -14.02 11.79 7.50
C THR A 280 -13.01 10.71 7.89
N LEU A 281 -12.85 9.75 7.00
CA LEU A 281 -11.87 8.69 7.05
C LEU A 281 -10.91 8.84 5.87
N ASN A 282 -9.60 8.89 6.16
CA ASN A 282 -8.56 9.05 5.17
C ASN A 282 -7.60 7.84 5.28
N ILE A 283 -7.45 7.05 4.22
CA ILE A 283 -6.58 5.85 4.20
C ILE A 283 -5.77 5.82 2.90
N ASN A 284 -4.51 5.39 2.97
CA ASN A 284 -3.72 5.04 1.80
C ASN A 284 -4.05 3.61 1.35
N ILE A 285 -4.45 3.43 0.09
CA ILE A 285 -4.80 2.13 -0.51
C ILE A 285 -3.61 1.51 -1.21
N GLY A 286 -2.78 2.34 -1.86
CA GLY A 286 -1.84 1.87 -2.87
C GLY A 286 -0.77 2.89 -3.24
N ASP A 287 0.21 2.45 -4.02
CA ASP A 287 1.17 3.33 -4.70
C ASP A 287 0.82 3.37 -6.21
N VAL A 288 1.20 4.44 -6.91
CA VAL A 288 0.93 4.60 -8.37
C VAL A 288 1.42 3.42 -9.25
N TYR A 289 2.45 2.68 -8.82
CA TYR A 289 2.99 1.49 -9.50
C TYR A 289 2.19 0.20 -9.30
N MET A 290 1.12 0.21 -8.51
CA MET A 290 0.19 -0.92 -8.43
C MET A 290 -0.58 -1.09 -9.74
N SER A 291 -1.13 -2.27 -10.02
CA SER A 291 -2.04 -2.44 -11.16
C SER A 291 -3.35 -1.67 -10.91
N ASN A 292 -4.29 -1.65 -11.87
CA ASN A 292 -5.59 -1.03 -11.60
C ASN A 292 -6.44 -1.94 -10.71
N ASP A 293 -6.40 -3.25 -10.95
CA ASP A 293 -7.12 -4.27 -10.19
C ASP A 293 -6.61 -4.47 -8.76
N GLU A 294 -5.28 -4.42 -8.54
CA GLU A 294 -4.68 -4.43 -7.19
C GLU A 294 -5.24 -3.31 -6.31
N ILE A 295 -5.55 -2.15 -6.91
CA ILE A 295 -6.12 -0.99 -6.22
C ILE A 295 -7.64 -1.18 -6.04
N ARG A 296 -8.35 -1.66 -7.07
CA ARG A 296 -9.79 -1.98 -7.02
C ARG A 296 -10.09 -2.98 -5.90
N GLU A 297 -9.34 -4.07 -5.82
CA GLU A 297 -9.54 -5.13 -4.82
C GLU A 297 -9.21 -4.65 -3.40
N ASN A 298 -8.17 -3.82 -3.22
CA ASN A 298 -7.94 -3.16 -1.92
C ASN A 298 -9.10 -2.20 -1.52
N ILE A 299 -9.78 -1.57 -2.48
CA ILE A 299 -10.93 -0.68 -2.22
C ILE A 299 -12.17 -1.49 -1.86
N ASN A 300 -12.48 -2.55 -2.59
CA ASN A 300 -13.61 -3.42 -2.29
C ASN A 300 -13.44 -4.08 -0.91
N HIS A 301 -12.25 -4.61 -0.60
CA HIS A 301 -11.92 -5.12 0.74
C HIS A 301 -12.02 -4.06 1.85
N LEU A 302 -11.76 -2.77 1.55
CA LEU A 302 -12.00 -1.68 2.51
C LEU A 302 -13.50 -1.48 2.79
N PHE A 303 -14.35 -1.56 1.78
CA PHE A 303 -15.81 -1.45 1.98
C PHE A 303 -16.37 -2.67 2.70
N GLU A 304 -16.00 -3.89 2.30
CA GLU A 304 -16.35 -5.13 3.01
C GLU A 304 -15.93 -5.07 4.49
N HIS A 305 -14.71 -4.63 4.79
CA HIS A 305 -14.24 -4.46 6.16
C HIS A 305 -15.03 -3.39 6.93
N LEU A 306 -15.42 -2.27 6.28
CA LEU A 306 -16.22 -1.22 6.91
C LEU A 306 -17.67 -1.64 7.17
N GLU A 307 -18.24 -2.56 6.38
CA GLU A 307 -19.59 -3.09 6.62
C GLU A 307 -19.59 -4.22 7.67
N ASN A 308 -18.52 -5.00 7.79
CA ASN A 308 -18.33 -6.00 8.84
C ASN A 308 -18.01 -5.41 10.23
N LEU A 309 -17.68 -4.11 10.32
CA LEU A 309 -17.47 -3.45 11.60
C LEU A 309 -18.81 -3.13 12.28
N GLU A 310 -19.09 -3.76 13.42
CA GLU A 310 -20.31 -3.61 14.26
C GLU A 310 -20.62 -2.18 14.73
N PHE A 311 -19.81 -1.18 14.38
CA PHE A 311 -20.13 0.23 14.60
C PHE A 311 -21.25 0.66 13.64
N PHE A 312 -22.51 0.39 14.06
CA PHE A 312 -23.86 0.58 13.48
C PHE A 312 -24.18 1.80 12.57
N HIS A 313 -23.20 2.60 12.15
CA HIS A 313 -23.34 3.85 11.41
C HIS A 313 -22.46 3.92 10.15
N PHE A 314 -21.66 2.89 9.85
CA PHE A 314 -20.65 2.91 8.78
C PHE A 314 -20.98 2.11 7.51
N ASN A 315 -22.19 1.52 7.43
CA ASN A 315 -22.74 0.93 6.20
C ASN A 315 -22.58 1.86 4.99
N PHE A 316 -22.43 1.31 3.78
CA PHE A 316 -22.24 2.08 2.55
C PHE A 316 -23.33 3.15 2.33
N LYS A 317 -24.57 2.85 2.74
CA LYS A 317 -25.74 3.75 2.75
C LYS A 317 -25.55 5.04 3.58
N HIS A 318 -24.48 5.17 4.37
CA HIS A 318 -24.17 6.35 5.19
C HIS A 318 -22.91 7.11 4.72
N VAL A 319 -22.23 6.61 3.68
CA VAL A 319 -21.19 7.36 2.97
C VAL A 319 -21.84 8.54 2.24
N LYS A 320 -21.41 9.76 2.57
CA LYS A 320 -21.86 11.02 1.96
C LYS A 320 -21.20 11.23 0.59
N THR A 321 -19.88 11.18 0.54
CA THR A 321 -19.05 11.37 -0.66
C THR A 321 -17.76 10.56 -0.58
N ILE A 322 -17.30 10.10 -1.74
CA ILE A 322 -16.07 9.32 -1.92
C ILE A 322 -15.15 10.14 -2.83
N TYR A 323 -13.92 10.38 -2.42
CA TYR A 323 -12.88 10.97 -3.26
C TYR A 323 -11.62 10.11 -3.24
N LEU A 324 -10.96 10.02 -4.39
CA LEU A 324 -9.66 9.36 -4.56
C LEU A 324 -8.66 10.40 -5.10
N SER A 325 -7.43 10.43 -4.58
CA SER A 325 -6.39 11.36 -5.04
C SER A 325 -5.00 10.77 -4.86
N SER A 326 -4.05 11.15 -5.71
CA SER A 326 -2.63 10.94 -5.39
C SER A 326 -2.08 12.01 -4.43
N THR A 327 -0.94 11.76 -3.78
CA THR A 327 -0.31 12.64 -2.77
C THR A 327 -0.20 14.11 -3.19
N MET A 328 0.01 14.40 -4.48
CA MET A 328 0.15 15.76 -5.04
C MET A 328 -0.89 16.07 -6.13
N GLY A 329 -1.80 15.13 -6.40
CA GLY A 329 -2.80 15.24 -7.46
C GLY A 329 -4.08 15.96 -7.03
N PHE A 330 -5.05 16.00 -7.95
CA PHE A 330 -6.38 16.53 -7.68
C PHE A 330 -7.33 15.40 -7.25
N PRO A 331 -8.32 15.65 -6.38
CA PRO A 331 -9.29 14.64 -5.96
C PRO A 331 -10.37 14.41 -7.02
N PHE A 332 -10.52 13.14 -7.41
CA PHE A 332 -11.61 12.66 -8.27
C PHE A 332 -12.77 12.17 -7.41
N LYS A 333 -13.99 12.63 -7.71
CA LYS A 333 -15.21 12.20 -7.03
C LYS A 333 -15.70 10.89 -7.66
N ILE A 334 -15.86 9.85 -6.86
CA ILE A 334 -16.32 8.53 -7.32
C ILE A 334 -17.84 8.42 -7.22
N LYS A 335 -18.48 7.86 -8.26
CA LYS A 335 -19.90 7.48 -8.25
C LYS A 335 -20.13 6.37 -7.23
N LYS A 336 -21.17 6.50 -6.39
CA LYS A 336 -21.46 5.47 -5.37
C LYS A 336 -21.88 4.13 -5.97
N ASN A 337 -22.57 4.14 -7.11
CA ASN A 337 -23.13 2.94 -7.74
C ASN A 337 -22.11 2.21 -8.65
N SER A 338 -20.80 2.51 -8.54
CA SER A 338 -19.74 1.88 -9.35
C SER A 338 -18.59 1.36 -8.47
N LEU A 339 -18.97 0.67 -7.40
CA LEU A 339 -18.11 0.09 -6.36
C LEU A 339 -18.62 -1.33 -6.04
#